data_AF-F3GP26-F1
#
_entry.id   AF-F3GP26-F1
#
_cell.length_a   1.000
_cell.length_b   1.000
_cell.length_c   1.000
_cell.angle_alpha   90.00
_cell.angle_beta   90.00
_cell.angle_gamma   90.00
#
_symmetry.space_group_name_H-M   'P 1'
#
loop_
_entity.id
_entity.type
_entity.pdbx_description
1 polymer ?
#
loop_
_entity_poly.entity_id
_entity_poly.type
_entity_poly.pdbx_seq_one_letter_code
_entity_poly.pdbx_strand_id
1 'polypeptide(L)' 'MPFDSSNLTEDAQLTLGVRPEHITLNAANNGVGVTVSGVEYLGSEVYVHLATGASEPLICRCDAKAGWQVGDQV' A
#
# COMPACT_ATOMS: atom_id res chain seq x y z
N MET A 1 11.64 13.27 0.28
CA MET A 1 11.02 13.18 -1.06
C MET A 1 11.53 14.35 -1.88
N PRO A 2 12.32 14.14 -2.94
CA PRO A 2 12.68 15.22 -3.84
C PRO A 2 11.47 15.56 -4.74
N PHE A 3 10.88 16.73 -4.53
CA PHE A 3 9.87 17.32 -5.40
C PHE A 3 10.01 18.85 -5.36
N ASP A 4 9.50 19.56 -6.35
CA ASP A 4 9.55 21.03 -6.37
C ASP A 4 8.58 21.61 -5.34
N SER A 5 9.12 22.21 -4.29
CA SER A 5 8.35 22.84 -3.21
C SER A 5 8.31 24.37 -3.29
N SER A 6 8.80 24.98 -4.39
CA SER A 6 8.95 26.43 -4.53
C SER A 6 7.65 27.22 -4.37
N ASN A 7 6.50 26.59 -4.61
CA ASN A 7 5.17 27.21 -4.52
C ASN A 7 4.33 26.69 -3.35
N LEU A 8 4.94 25.99 -2.39
CA LEU A 8 4.22 25.52 -1.20
C LEU A 8 4.37 26.50 -0.04
N THR A 9 3.26 26.74 0.66
CA THR A 9 3.29 27.36 1.98
C THR A 9 3.56 26.31 3.05
N GLU A 10 4.00 26.75 4.22
CA GLU A 10 3.94 25.92 5.43
C GLU A 10 2.50 25.44 5.64
N ASP A 11 2.36 24.23 6.17
CA ASP A 11 1.09 23.53 6.42
C ASP A 11 0.17 23.33 5.20
N ALA A 12 0.68 23.50 3.98
CA ALA A 12 -0.07 23.16 2.78
C ALA A 12 -0.48 21.68 2.80
N GLN A 13 -1.78 21.40 2.63
CA GLN A 13 -2.27 20.04 2.52
C GLN A 13 -1.90 19.47 1.14
N LEU A 14 -1.24 18.32 1.13
CA LEU A 14 -0.74 17.67 -0.07
C LEU A 14 -1.36 16.29 -0.24
N THR A 15 -1.48 15.86 -1.50
CA THR A 15 -1.81 14.48 -1.85
C THR A 15 -0.55 13.78 -2.34
N LEU A 16 -0.17 12.69 -1.67
CA LEU A 16 0.94 11.84 -2.11
C LEU A 16 0.40 10.72 -3.01
N GLY A 17 0.73 10.79 -4.30
CA GLY A 17 0.48 9.68 -5.23
C GLY A 17 1.63 8.68 -5.22
N VAL A 18 1.33 7.41 -4.91
CA VAL A 18 2.28 6.29 -5.02
C VAL A 18 1.66 5.22 -5.90
N ARG A 19 2.40 4.74 -6.90
CA ARG A 19 1.93 3.63 -7.75
C ARG A 19 2.02 2.31 -6.97
N PRO A 20 1.08 1.35 -7.17
CA PRO A 20 1.08 0.08 -6.46
C PRO A 20 2.39 -0.70 -6.53
N GLU A 21 3.10 -0.64 -7.66
CA GLU A 21 4.40 -1.28 -7.89
C GLU A 21 5.58 -0.64 -7.17
N HIS A 22 5.39 0.54 -6.57
CA HIS A 22 6.41 1.24 -5.79
C HIS A 22 6.26 0.99 -4.27
N ILE A 23 5.34 0.10 -3.88
CA ILE A 23 5.09 -0.27 -2.49
C ILE A 23 5.55 -1.72 -2.30
N THR A 24 6.31 -1.97 -1.24
CA THR A 24 6.74 -3.32 -0.84
C THR A 24 6.08 -3.67 0.49
N LEU A 25 5.49 -4.86 0.55
CA LEU A 25 4.89 -5.41 1.76
C LEU A 25 5.89 -6.27 2.51
N ASN A 26 5.92 -6.13 3.82
CA ASN A 26 6.69 -6.98 4.74
C ASN A 26 5.74 -7.47 5.82
N ALA A 27 5.97 -8.65 6.39
CA ALA A 27 5.12 -9.12 7.48
C ALA A 27 5.34 -8.24 8.73
N ALA A 28 4.26 -7.87 9.42
CA ALA A 28 4.35 -7.09 10.65
C ALA A 28 4.98 -7.94 11.77
N ASN A 29 6.18 -7.55 12.22
CA ASN A 29 6.97 -8.34 13.18
C ASN A 29 6.27 -8.57 14.54
N ASN A 30 5.33 -7.70 14.93
CA ASN A 30 4.60 -7.78 16.21
C ASN A 30 3.08 -7.88 16.02
N GLY A 31 2.60 -8.21 14.81
CA GLY A 31 1.17 -8.26 14.49
C GLY A 31 0.46 -6.90 14.52
N VAL A 32 1.21 -5.80 14.65
CA VAL A 32 0.70 -4.43 14.52
C VAL A 32 1.13 -3.93 13.15
N GLY A 33 0.20 -3.99 12.20
CA GLY A 33 0.40 -3.59 10.81
C GLY A 33 -0.90 -3.11 10.18
N VAL A 34 -0.88 -2.98 8.86
CA VAL A 34 -2.08 -2.72 8.07
C VAL A 34 -2.68 -4.07 7.67
N THR A 35 -4.00 -4.23 7.86
CA THR A 35 -4.67 -5.50 7.54
C THR A 35 -4.87 -5.66 6.05
N VAL A 36 -4.50 -6.82 5.51
CA VAL A 36 -4.91 -7.24 4.16
C VAL A 36 -6.42 -7.47 4.12
N SER A 37 -7.14 -6.65 3.37
CA SER A 37 -8.60 -6.73 3.20
C SER A 37 -9.03 -7.48 1.94
N GLY A 38 -8.13 -7.67 0.97
CA GLY A 38 -8.43 -8.33 -0.29
C GLY A 38 -7.17 -8.75 -1.04
N VAL A 39 -7.28 -9.82 -1.84
CA VAL A 39 -6.20 -10.35 -2.66
C VAL A 39 -6.77 -10.74 -4.03
N GLU A 40 -6.28 -10.11 -5.10
CA GLU A 40 -6.72 -10.32 -6.47
C GLU A 40 -5.61 -10.96 -7.31
N TYR A 41 -5.85 -12.17 -7.79
CA TYR A 41 -4.89 -12.93 -8.61
C TYR A 41 -5.11 -12.67 -10.10
N LEU A 42 -4.14 -12.06 -10.76
CA LEU A 42 -4.21 -11.69 -12.18
C LEU A 42 -3.21 -12.48 -13.05
N GLY A 43 -2.90 -13.71 -12.64
CA GLY A 43 -1.96 -14.60 -13.33
C GLY A 43 -0.53 -14.43 -12.83
N SER A 44 0.26 -13.55 -13.45
CA SER A 44 1.68 -13.36 -13.09
C SER A 44 1.89 -12.44 -11.89
N GLU A 45 0.88 -11.67 -11.52
CA GLU A 45 0.93 -10.67 -10.46
C GLU A 45 -0.30 -10.82 -9.55
N VAL A 46 -0.15 -10.36 -8.32
CA VAL A 46 -1.23 -10.29 -7.34
C VAL A 46 -1.38 -8.85 -6.85
N TYR A 47 -2.62 -8.38 -6.76
CA TYR A 47 -2.94 -7.08 -6.18
C TYR A 47 -3.46 -7.30 -4.76
N VAL A 48 -2.83 -6.65 -3.80
CA VAL A 48 -3.14 -6.78 -2.37
C VAL A 48 -3.77 -5.47 -1.90
N HIS A 49 -4.97 -5.57 -1.34
CA HIS A 49 -5.73 -4.45 -0.82
C HIS A 49 -5.52 -4.36 0.68
N LEU A 50 -5.16 -3.17 1.16
CA LEU A 50 -4.87 -2.90 2.56
C LEU A 50 -5.90 -1.94 3.17
N ALA A 51 -6.43 -2.29 4.33
CA ALA A 51 -7.38 -1.49 5.06
C ALA A 51 -6.68 -0.34 5.81
N THR A 52 -6.74 0.87 5.27
CA THR A 52 -6.13 2.08 5.85
C THR A 52 -7.07 2.89 6.75
N GLY A 53 -8.33 2.47 6.87
CA GLY A 53 -9.39 3.25 7.53
C GLY A 53 -9.95 4.39 6.68
N ALA A 54 -9.40 4.62 5.48
CA ALA A 54 -9.98 5.52 4.48
C ALA A 54 -11.08 4.81 3.66
N SER A 55 -11.84 5.59 2.89
CA SER A 55 -12.88 5.04 2.00
C SER A 55 -12.32 4.16 0.88
N GLU A 56 -11.07 4.40 0.47
CA GLU A 56 -10.38 3.63 -0.57
C GLU A 56 -9.20 2.88 0.06
N PRO A 57 -9.01 1.59 -0.28
CA PRO A 57 -7.89 0.82 0.23
C PRO A 57 -6.57 1.30 -0.39
N LEU A 58 -5.48 1.08 0.31
CA LEU A 58 -4.16 1.14 -0.33
C LEU A 58 -3.96 -0.14 -1.13
N ILE A 59 -3.53 -0.02 -2.38
CA ILE A 59 -3.35 -1.15 -3.29
C ILE A 59 -1.86 -1.33 -3.56
N CYS A 60 -1.38 -2.55 -3.38
CA CYS A 60 0.01 -2.92 -3.62
C CYS A 60 0.08 -4.01 -4.68
N ARG A 61 1.05 -3.91 -5.59
CA ARG A 61 1.31 -4.95 -6.59
C ARG A 61 2.44 -5.83 -6.12
N CYS A 62 2.21 -7.13 -6.02
CA CYS A 62 3.19 -8.11 -5.55
C CYS A 62 3.39 -9.25 -6.58
N ASP A 63 4.49 -9.98 -6.43
CA ASP A 63 4.70 -11.23 -7.14
C ASP A 63 3.63 -12.26 -6.71
N ALA A 64 3.11 -13.05 -7.66
CA ALA A 64 2.09 -14.06 -7.37
C ALA A 64 2.52 -15.08 -6.30
N LYS A 65 3.83 -15.25 -6.06
CA LYS A 65 4.39 -16.14 -5.03
C LYS A 65 4.49 -15.51 -3.65
N ALA A 66 4.14 -14.23 -3.49
CA ALA A 66 4.21 -13.53 -2.20
C ALA A 66 3.28 -14.14 -1.14
N GLY A 67 2.20 -14.82 -1.55
CA GLY A 67 1.42 -15.68 -0.67
C GLY A 67 0.55 -14.96 0.38
N TRP A 68 0.34 -13.65 0.22
CA TRP A 68 -0.53 -12.86 1.10
C TRP A 68 -1.98 -13.35 1.11
N GLN A 69 -2.61 -13.25 2.28
CA GLN A 69 -3.98 -13.68 2.54
C GLN A 69 -4.77 -12.60 3.27
N VAL A 70 -6.10 -12.62 3.09
CA VAL A 70 -6.99 -11.73 3.84
C VAL A 70 -6.83 -11.98 5.34
N GLY A 71 -6.62 -10.91 6.10
CA GLY A 71 -6.36 -10.95 7.54
C GLY A 71 -4.88 -10.84 7.92
N ASP A 72 -3.95 -11.03 6.98
CA ASP A 72 -2.52 -10.85 7.23
C ASP A 72 -2.23 -9.41 7.69
N GLN A 73 -1.21 -9.28 8.53
CA GLN A 73 -0.70 -8.00 9.02
C GLN A 73 0.62 -7.68 8.31
N VAL A 74 0.65 -6.54 7.62
CA VAL A 74 1.83 -6.05 6.87
C VAL A 74 2.32 -4.68 7.31
#